data_AF-A0A2G2Y2K2-F1
#
_entry.id   AF-A0A2G2Y2K2-F1
#
_cell.length_a   1.000
_cell.length_b   1.000
_cell.length_c   1.000
_cell.angle_alpha   90.00
_cell.angle_beta   90.00
_cell.angle_gamma   90.00
#
_symmetry.space_group_name_H-M   'P 1'
#
loop_
_entity.id
_entity.type
_entity.pdbx_description
1 polymer ?
#
loop_
_entity_poly.entity_id
_entity_poly.type
_entity_poly.pdbx_seq_one_letter_code
_entity_poly.pdbx_strand_id
1 'polypeptide(L)'
;MRMGVSKATIFLGFLYLSLFQSVLCRFVVEKNSLRVVSPDDIKGTYDSAIGNFGIPQYGGSLPGTVVYPKENRKGCRNFDDFGTSFKSKSGAMPTFVLVDRGDCFFALKVWNAQNAGAAAVLVADDVDERLITMDSPEADGSSAKYIENITIPSALIEKSFAEKLKKAVSSGEMVNVNLDWRESVPHPDDRVEYELWTSSNDECGFKCDMLMKYVKDFKGAAQILEKGGYTQFTPHYITWYCPQAFTVSKQCKSQCINHGRYCAPDPEQDFSSGYDGKDVVIENLRQLCVFKVANETKKPWVWWDYVTDFQIRCPMKEKKYNKECADGVIKSLGLDSRKIEKCMGDPNADEDNPVLKEEQDAQASLFIFL
;
A
#
# COMPACT_ATOMS: atom_id res chain seq x y z
N MET A 1 -15.59 -2.51 65.74
CA MET A 1 -16.07 -1.74 64.57
C MET A 1 -15.42 -2.35 63.32
N ARG A 2 -16.08 -3.33 62.69
CA ARG A 2 -15.58 -4.01 61.48
C ARG A 2 -16.25 -3.34 60.27
N MET A 3 -15.49 -2.57 59.49
CA MET A 3 -15.96 -2.01 58.22
C MET A 3 -15.93 -3.12 57.16
N GLY A 4 -17.12 -3.51 56.70
CA GLY A 4 -17.30 -4.42 55.58
C GLY A 4 -17.01 -3.70 54.27
N VAL A 5 -16.01 -4.17 53.53
CA VAL A 5 -15.77 -3.78 52.15
C VAL A 5 -16.86 -4.41 51.29
N SER A 6 -17.63 -3.58 50.59
CA SER A 6 -18.74 -4.01 49.73
C SER A 6 -18.22 -4.87 48.57
N LYS A 7 -18.84 -6.04 48.37
CA LYS A 7 -18.56 -6.96 47.26
C LYS A 7 -18.83 -6.34 45.87
N ALA A 8 -19.48 -5.19 45.80
CA ALA A 8 -19.76 -4.48 44.54
C ALA A 8 -18.51 -3.84 43.93
N THR A 9 -17.54 -3.41 44.73
CA THR A 9 -16.34 -2.70 44.23
C THR A 9 -15.34 -3.64 43.57
N ILE A 10 -15.34 -4.93 43.93
CA ILE A 10 -14.44 -5.93 43.36
C ILE A 10 -14.91 -6.39 41.97
N PHE A 11 -16.23 -6.40 41.72
CA PHE A 11 -16.80 -6.79 40.42
C PHE A 11 -16.66 -5.71 39.33
N LEU A 12 -16.62 -4.42 39.70
CA LEU A 12 -16.36 -3.34 38.75
C LEU A 12 -14.90 -3.28 38.27
N GLY A 13 -13.94 -3.70 39.10
CA GLY A 13 -12.53 -3.82 38.70
C GLY A 13 -12.27 -4.96 37.71
N PHE A 14 -13.01 -6.07 37.84
CA PHE A 14 -12.89 -7.22 36.94
C PHE A 14 -13.56 -7.01 35.57
N LEU A 15 -14.60 -6.16 35.48
CA LEU A 15 -15.20 -5.80 34.19
C LEU A 15 -14.35 -4.79 33.38
N TYR A 16 -13.50 -4.01 34.05
CA TYR A 16 -12.63 -3.04 33.38
C TYR A 16 -11.36 -3.68 32.79
N LEU A 17 -10.94 -4.85 33.29
CA LEU A 17 -9.78 -5.57 32.75
C LEU A 17 -10.08 -6.44 31.52
N SER A 18 -11.36 -6.67 31.20
CA SER A 18 -11.78 -7.47 30.03
C SER A 18 -11.96 -6.67 28.73
N LEU A 19 -11.68 -5.36 28.73
CA LEU A 19 -11.84 -4.48 27.56
C LEU A 19 -10.51 -4.07 26.89
N PHE A 20 -9.37 -4.50 27.42
CA PHE A 20 -8.11 -4.42 26.69
C PHE A 20 -7.98 -5.64 25.77
N GLN A 21 -8.85 -5.72 24.76
CA GLN A 21 -8.48 -6.42 23.54
C GLN A 21 -7.33 -5.62 22.95
N SER A 22 -6.11 -6.09 23.19
CA SER A 22 -4.94 -5.68 22.43
C SER A 22 -5.27 -5.92 20.96
N VAL A 23 -5.69 -4.86 20.26
CA VAL A 23 -5.74 -4.83 18.81
C VAL A 23 -4.29 -4.81 18.37
N LEU A 24 -3.70 -6.01 18.32
CA LEU A 24 -2.52 -6.23 17.51
C LEU A 24 -3.00 -6.03 16.07
N CYS A 25 -2.75 -4.84 15.51
CA CYS A 25 -2.70 -4.68 14.04
C CYS A 25 -1.63 -5.65 13.53
N ARG A 26 -2.05 -6.88 13.25
CA ARG A 26 -1.26 -7.83 12.48
C ARG A 26 -1.43 -7.40 11.03
N PHE A 27 -0.42 -6.73 10.51
CA PHE A 27 -0.23 -6.68 9.06
C PHE A 27 -0.07 -8.12 8.59
N VAL A 28 -1.09 -8.58 7.87
CA VAL A 28 -1.07 -9.84 7.15
C VAL A 28 -0.29 -9.55 5.87
N VAL A 29 1.04 -9.69 5.94
CA VAL A 29 1.74 -10.13 4.75
C VAL A 29 1.06 -11.44 4.32
N GLU A 30 0.82 -11.65 3.03
CA GLU A 30 0.18 -12.88 2.57
C GLU A 30 1.11 -14.08 2.82
N LYS A 31 0.90 -14.75 3.95
CA LYS A 31 1.86 -15.73 4.50
C LYS A 31 1.68 -17.14 3.97
N ASN A 32 0.78 -17.41 3.02
CA ASN A 32 0.46 -18.79 2.64
C ASN A 32 0.36 -19.04 1.13
N SER A 33 1.11 -18.30 0.30
CA SER A 33 0.98 -18.41 -1.15
C SER A 33 1.89 -19.46 -1.82
N LEU A 34 2.81 -20.13 -1.12
CA LEU A 34 3.69 -21.12 -1.74
C LEU A 34 3.77 -22.45 -0.97
N ARG A 35 3.37 -23.53 -1.62
CA ARG A 35 3.41 -24.89 -1.07
C ARG A 35 4.42 -25.77 -1.79
N VAL A 36 5.39 -26.32 -1.07
CA VAL A 36 6.29 -27.36 -1.60
C VAL A 36 5.59 -28.72 -1.50
N VAL A 37 5.44 -29.38 -2.64
CA VAL A 37 4.81 -30.71 -2.78
C VAL A 37 5.84 -31.83 -2.71
N SER A 38 7.05 -31.59 -3.24
CA SER A 38 8.19 -32.51 -3.28
C SER A 38 9.48 -31.70 -3.33
N PRO A 39 10.61 -32.19 -2.77
CA PRO A 39 10.81 -33.45 -2.03
C PRO A 39 10.24 -33.41 -0.60
N ASP A 40 10.08 -34.57 0.05
CA ASP A 40 9.46 -34.67 1.38
C ASP A 40 10.24 -33.91 2.47
N ASP A 41 11.57 -33.80 2.35
CA ASP A 41 12.46 -33.13 3.33
C ASP A 41 12.19 -31.62 3.49
N ILE A 42 11.68 -30.97 2.44
CA ILE A 42 11.34 -29.54 2.44
C ILE A 42 9.86 -29.30 2.16
N LYS A 43 9.04 -30.35 2.19
CA LYS A 43 7.59 -30.27 1.99
C LYS A 43 6.93 -29.44 3.09
N GLY A 44 6.04 -28.54 2.69
CA GLY A 44 5.38 -27.63 3.62
C GLY A 44 4.75 -26.44 2.91
N THR A 45 4.09 -25.60 3.69
CA THR A 45 3.63 -24.29 3.26
C THR A 45 4.61 -23.24 3.78
N TYR A 46 4.96 -22.29 2.94
CA TYR A 46 5.91 -21.23 3.23
C TYR A 46 5.33 -19.88 2.81
N ASP A 47 5.66 -18.86 3.59
CA ASP A 47 5.31 -17.48 3.34
C ASP A 47 6.00 -17.00 2.04
N SER A 48 5.25 -16.28 1.19
CA SER A 48 5.82 -15.61 0.03
C SER A 48 5.01 -14.38 -0.37
N ALA A 49 5.69 -13.29 -0.76
CA ALA A 49 5.03 -12.04 -1.15
C ALA A 49 4.88 -11.97 -2.67
N ILE A 50 3.64 -11.98 -3.16
CA ILE A 50 3.35 -11.90 -4.60
C ILE A 50 3.73 -10.50 -5.14
N GLY A 51 4.32 -10.45 -6.33
CA GLY A 51 4.68 -9.19 -6.96
C GLY A 51 3.47 -8.35 -7.36
N ASN A 52 3.54 -7.04 -7.12
CA ASN A 52 2.47 -6.08 -7.43
C ASN A 52 2.67 -5.40 -8.80
N PHE A 53 3.23 -6.12 -9.77
CA PHE A 53 3.50 -5.61 -11.11
C PHE A 53 3.18 -6.66 -12.18
N GLY A 54 2.96 -6.18 -13.40
CA GLY A 54 2.36 -6.99 -14.47
C GLY A 54 0.85 -7.00 -14.40
N ILE A 55 0.22 -7.91 -15.15
CA ILE A 55 -1.22 -8.15 -15.08
C ILE A 55 -1.45 -9.29 -14.08
N PRO A 56 -1.74 -8.99 -12.79
CA PRO A 56 -2.04 -10.03 -11.82
C PRO A 56 -3.30 -10.79 -12.25
N GLN A 57 -3.18 -12.09 -12.46
CA GLN A 57 -4.35 -12.96 -12.65
C GLN A 57 -4.95 -13.31 -11.28
N TYR A 58 -5.51 -12.37 -10.52
CA TYR A 58 -6.06 -12.66 -9.18
C TYR A 58 -6.96 -13.92 -9.16
N GLY A 59 -6.95 -14.67 -8.05
CA GLY A 59 -7.85 -15.82 -7.89
C GLY A 59 -7.33 -17.14 -8.48
N GLY A 60 -6.02 -17.29 -8.71
CA GLY A 60 -5.42 -18.46 -9.36
C GLY A 60 -4.50 -19.30 -8.48
N SER A 61 -4.25 -20.53 -8.92
CA SER A 61 -3.17 -21.37 -8.39
C SER A 61 -2.44 -22.05 -9.55
N LEU A 62 -1.10 -22.04 -9.51
CA LEU A 62 -0.26 -22.65 -10.54
C LEU A 62 0.72 -23.65 -9.90
N PRO A 63 0.61 -24.94 -10.22
CA PRO A 63 1.62 -25.92 -9.85
C PRO A 63 2.77 -25.88 -10.87
N GLY A 64 4.00 -26.07 -10.41
CA GLY A 64 5.19 -26.03 -11.25
C GLY A 64 6.42 -26.70 -10.63
N THR A 65 7.48 -26.80 -11.43
CA THR A 65 8.77 -27.36 -10.99
C THR A 65 9.81 -26.24 -10.93
N VAL A 66 10.54 -26.17 -9.82
CA VAL A 66 11.53 -25.12 -9.58
C VAL A 66 12.84 -25.44 -10.28
N VAL A 67 13.37 -24.47 -11.01
CA VAL A 67 14.69 -24.50 -11.65
C VAL A 67 15.52 -23.32 -11.15
N TYR A 68 16.73 -23.61 -10.72
CA TYR A 68 17.72 -22.60 -10.36
C TYR A 68 18.79 -22.54 -11.47
N PRO A 69 18.90 -21.43 -12.21
CA PRO A 69 19.78 -21.35 -13.37
C PRO A 69 21.25 -21.36 -12.94
N LYS A 70 22.11 -21.98 -13.75
CA LYS A 70 23.56 -22.06 -13.45
C LYS A 70 24.23 -20.70 -13.61
N GLU A 71 23.86 -19.98 -14.67
CA GLU A 71 24.33 -18.64 -15.00
C GLU A 71 23.19 -17.63 -14.86
N ASN A 72 23.52 -16.33 -14.77
CA ASN A 72 22.53 -15.27 -14.63
C ASN A 72 21.55 -15.48 -13.45
N ARG A 73 22.06 -15.96 -12.31
CA ARG A 73 21.25 -16.29 -11.12
C ARG A 73 20.44 -15.11 -10.58
N LYS A 74 20.90 -13.88 -10.80
CA LYS A 74 20.16 -12.66 -10.43
C LYS A 74 19.11 -12.23 -11.47
N GLY A 75 19.04 -12.86 -12.64
CA GLY A 75 18.03 -12.55 -13.66
C GLY A 75 18.11 -11.15 -14.28
N CYS A 76 19.24 -10.44 -14.15
CA CYS A 76 19.36 -9.05 -14.62
C CYS A 76 19.71 -8.90 -16.10
N ARG A 77 20.06 -10.01 -16.77
CA ARG A 77 20.29 -10.06 -18.22
C ARG A 77 19.31 -11.02 -18.88
N ASN A 78 19.21 -10.99 -20.21
CA ASN A 78 18.38 -11.94 -20.93
C ASN A 78 18.98 -13.36 -20.79
N PHE A 79 18.14 -14.36 -20.50
CA PHE A 79 18.62 -15.73 -20.33
C PHE A 79 18.99 -16.39 -21.68
N ASP A 80 18.44 -15.89 -22.79
CA ASP A 80 18.81 -16.32 -24.14
C ASP A 80 20.30 -16.04 -24.45
N ASP A 81 20.88 -14.99 -23.84
CA ASP A 81 22.32 -14.66 -23.97
C ASP A 81 23.23 -15.78 -23.44
N PHE A 82 22.69 -16.65 -22.57
CA PHE A 82 23.37 -17.79 -21.96
C PHE A 82 22.89 -19.13 -22.55
N GLY A 83 22.10 -19.09 -23.64
CA GLY A 83 21.49 -20.29 -24.23
C GLY A 83 20.53 -21.02 -23.29
N THR A 84 19.97 -20.33 -22.29
CA THR A 84 19.08 -20.93 -21.29
C THR A 84 17.62 -20.66 -21.66
N SER A 85 16.83 -21.73 -21.83
CA SER A 85 15.38 -21.64 -22.02
C SER A 85 14.65 -22.40 -20.92
N PHE A 86 13.57 -21.80 -20.43
CA PHE A 86 12.69 -22.34 -19.40
C PHE A 86 11.37 -22.89 -19.96
N LYS A 87 11.21 -22.88 -21.29
CA LYS A 87 10.02 -23.42 -21.96
C LYS A 87 9.82 -24.89 -21.58
N SER A 88 8.73 -25.18 -20.87
CA SER A 88 8.34 -26.55 -20.56
C SER A 88 8.04 -27.33 -21.84
N LYS A 89 8.47 -28.59 -21.88
CA LYS A 89 8.08 -29.51 -22.96
C LYS A 89 6.58 -29.81 -22.87
N SER A 90 5.95 -30.17 -23.98
CA SER A 90 4.54 -30.57 -24.00
C SER A 90 4.28 -31.70 -22.99
N GLY A 91 3.32 -31.51 -22.08
CA GLY A 91 2.98 -32.45 -21.02
C GLY A 91 3.87 -32.39 -19.76
N ALA A 92 4.91 -31.55 -19.74
CA ALA A 92 5.71 -31.30 -18.54
C ALA A 92 5.08 -30.22 -17.66
N MET A 93 5.44 -30.22 -16.37
CA MET A 93 5.05 -29.16 -15.45
C MET A 93 5.60 -27.80 -15.89
N PRO A 94 4.85 -26.70 -15.66
CA PRO A 94 5.34 -25.34 -15.87
C PRO A 94 6.64 -25.08 -15.08
N THR A 95 7.62 -24.42 -15.71
CA THR A 95 8.91 -24.13 -15.08
C THR A 95 8.83 -22.87 -14.22
N PHE A 96 9.19 -22.99 -12.95
CA PHE A 96 9.30 -21.87 -12.01
C PHE A 96 10.77 -21.52 -11.85
N VAL A 97 11.16 -20.30 -12.20
CA VAL A 97 12.58 -19.91 -12.16
C VAL A 97 12.88 -19.27 -10.81
N LEU A 98 13.82 -19.85 -10.08
CA LEU A 98 14.37 -19.28 -8.86
C LEU A 98 15.52 -18.32 -9.22
N VAL A 99 15.43 -17.06 -8.80
CA VAL A 99 16.47 -16.05 -9.01
C VAL A 99 16.85 -15.37 -7.70
N ASP A 100 18.07 -14.87 -7.59
CA ASP A 100 18.57 -14.15 -6.42
C ASP A 100 18.19 -12.66 -6.47
N ARG A 101 17.83 -12.07 -5.32
CA ARG A 101 17.66 -10.62 -5.14
C ARG A 101 19.00 -9.88 -5.39
N GLY A 102 18.89 -8.61 -5.80
CA GLY A 102 20.02 -7.71 -6.03
C GLY A 102 20.30 -7.37 -7.50
N ASP A 103 21.20 -6.41 -7.72
CA ASP A 103 21.70 -5.83 -9.00
C ASP A 103 20.68 -5.13 -9.90
N CYS A 104 19.41 -5.52 -9.89
CA CYS A 104 18.35 -4.93 -10.71
C CYS A 104 16.96 -5.09 -10.06
N PHE A 105 15.99 -4.36 -10.58
CA PHE A 105 14.61 -4.37 -10.11
C PHE A 105 13.90 -5.72 -10.31
N PHE A 106 12.94 -6.01 -9.44
CA PHE A 106 12.15 -7.25 -9.48
C PHE A 106 11.45 -7.46 -10.82
N ALA A 107 10.78 -6.42 -11.35
CA ALA A 107 10.08 -6.49 -12.63
C ALA A 107 11.01 -6.88 -13.80
N LEU A 108 12.25 -6.38 -13.82
CA LEU A 108 13.22 -6.74 -14.87
C LEU A 108 13.61 -8.23 -14.79
N LYS A 109 13.78 -8.78 -13.58
CA LYS A 109 14.06 -10.20 -13.38
C LYS A 109 12.94 -11.07 -13.95
N VAL A 110 11.70 -10.68 -13.65
CA VAL A 110 10.50 -11.40 -14.10
C VAL A 110 10.34 -11.30 -15.61
N TRP A 111 10.56 -10.12 -16.19
CA TRP A 111 10.55 -9.89 -17.63
C TRP A 111 11.57 -10.77 -18.38
N ASN A 112 12.81 -10.82 -17.89
CA ASN A 112 13.87 -11.64 -18.51
C ASN A 112 13.56 -13.14 -18.42
N ALA A 113 13.06 -13.61 -17.29
CA ALA A 113 12.65 -15.01 -17.13
C ALA A 113 11.44 -15.36 -18.01
N GLN A 114 10.46 -14.45 -18.11
CA GLN A 114 9.29 -14.61 -18.98
C GLN A 114 9.70 -14.77 -20.45
N ASN A 115 10.61 -13.92 -20.94
CA ASN A 115 11.09 -14.00 -22.33
C ASN A 115 11.76 -15.35 -22.64
N ALA A 116 12.45 -15.92 -21.65
CA ALA A 116 13.04 -17.25 -21.76
C ALA A 116 12.05 -18.41 -21.59
N GLY A 117 10.78 -18.12 -21.34
CA GLY A 117 9.68 -19.09 -21.27
C GLY A 117 9.36 -19.62 -19.87
N ALA A 118 9.75 -18.90 -18.82
CA ALA A 118 9.33 -19.22 -17.46
C ALA A 118 7.81 -19.10 -17.32
N ALA A 119 7.21 -19.92 -16.46
CA ALA A 119 5.79 -19.85 -16.13
C ALA A 119 5.52 -19.09 -14.83
N ALA A 120 6.52 -19.00 -13.94
CA ALA A 120 6.51 -18.17 -12.74
C ALA A 120 7.94 -17.87 -12.31
N VAL A 121 8.13 -16.87 -11.45
CA VAL A 121 9.43 -16.52 -10.88
C VAL A 121 9.38 -16.48 -9.36
N LEU A 122 10.31 -17.17 -8.71
CA LEU A 122 10.56 -17.06 -7.28
C LEU A 122 11.81 -16.22 -7.08
N VAL A 123 11.72 -15.11 -6.37
CA VAL A 123 12.86 -14.27 -6.03
C VAL A 123 13.32 -14.62 -4.62
N ALA A 124 14.54 -15.10 -4.49
CA ALA A 124 15.19 -15.42 -3.22
C ALA A 124 15.72 -14.14 -2.57
N ASP A 125 15.19 -13.81 -1.40
CA ASP A 125 15.72 -12.72 -0.60
C ASP A 125 17.18 -12.99 -0.17
N ASP A 126 17.99 -11.93 -0.10
CA ASP A 126 19.37 -11.96 0.35
C ASP A 126 19.54 -11.44 1.79
N VAL A 127 18.50 -10.82 2.35
CA VAL A 127 18.44 -10.31 3.74
C VAL A 127 17.52 -11.21 4.58
N ASP A 128 17.87 -11.39 5.86
CA ASP A 128 17.00 -12.08 6.83
C ASP A 128 16.03 -11.07 7.45
N GLU A 129 15.01 -10.71 6.67
CA GLU A 129 13.99 -9.72 7.02
C GLU A 129 12.57 -10.25 6.76
N ARG A 130 11.56 -9.49 7.19
CA ARG A 130 10.18 -9.82 6.82
C ARG A 130 10.03 -9.62 5.32
N LEU A 131 9.29 -10.52 4.67
CA LEU A 131 8.95 -10.40 3.26
C LEU A 131 8.40 -9.01 2.94
N ILE A 132 9.00 -8.38 1.95
CA ILE A 132 8.58 -7.08 1.41
C ILE A 132 7.71 -7.25 0.17
N THR A 133 6.87 -6.26 -0.12
CA THR A 133 6.18 -6.21 -1.41
C THR A 133 7.20 -5.95 -2.51
N MET A 134 7.24 -6.80 -3.54
CA MET A 134 8.05 -6.51 -4.71
C MET A 134 7.38 -5.41 -5.51
N ASP A 135 7.76 -4.17 -5.24
CA ASP A 135 7.38 -3.01 -6.03
C ASP A 135 8.44 -2.71 -7.10
N SER A 136 8.02 -2.13 -8.21
CA SER A 136 8.94 -1.62 -9.24
C SER A 136 9.09 -0.12 -9.04
N PRO A 137 10.27 0.39 -8.64
CA PRO A 137 10.45 1.82 -8.48
C PRO A 137 10.16 2.57 -9.79
N GLU A 138 9.78 3.84 -9.60
CA GLU A 138 9.14 4.75 -10.54
C GLU A 138 9.45 4.49 -12.01
N ALA A 139 8.37 4.29 -12.77
CA ALA A 139 8.36 4.14 -14.21
C ALA A 139 8.94 5.39 -14.92
N ASP A 140 10.26 5.42 -15.06
CA ASP A 140 10.86 6.07 -16.22
C ASP A 140 10.24 5.45 -17.48
N GLY A 141 9.92 6.27 -18.49
CA GLY A 141 9.07 5.85 -19.62
C GLY A 141 9.57 4.64 -20.44
N SER A 142 10.82 4.21 -20.22
CA SER A 142 11.36 2.94 -20.73
C SER A 142 10.92 1.72 -19.92
N SER A 143 10.79 1.83 -18.60
CA SER A 143 10.43 0.72 -17.72
C SER A 143 8.94 0.39 -17.74
N ALA A 144 8.09 1.40 -17.93
CA ALA A 144 6.63 1.21 -18.10
C ALA A 144 6.30 0.18 -19.19
N LYS A 145 7.03 0.20 -20.31
CA LYS A 145 6.72 -0.61 -21.49
C LYS A 145 6.85 -2.11 -21.26
N TYR A 146 7.81 -2.57 -20.46
CA TYR A 146 7.94 -4.01 -20.21
C TYR A 146 7.11 -4.47 -19.02
N ILE A 147 6.90 -3.60 -18.02
CA ILE A 147 6.06 -3.92 -16.85
C ILE A 147 4.64 -4.29 -17.27
N GLU A 148 4.02 -3.51 -18.17
CA GLU A 148 2.67 -3.79 -18.70
C GLU A 148 2.57 -5.15 -19.44
N ASN A 149 3.70 -5.67 -19.93
CA ASN A 149 3.76 -6.92 -20.68
C ASN A 149 4.15 -8.14 -19.82
N ILE A 150 4.35 -7.96 -18.51
CA ILE A 150 4.55 -9.08 -17.58
C ILE A 150 3.20 -9.74 -17.31
N THR A 151 3.12 -11.04 -17.58
CA THR A 151 1.92 -11.88 -17.50
C THR A 151 2.07 -13.10 -16.60
N ILE A 152 3.31 -13.43 -16.21
CA ILE A 152 3.60 -14.56 -15.31
C ILE A 152 3.61 -14.10 -13.85
N PRO A 153 3.12 -14.92 -12.90
CA PRO A 153 3.16 -14.60 -11.49
C PRO A 153 4.61 -14.60 -10.98
N SER A 154 4.87 -13.77 -9.97
CA SER A 154 6.15 -13.73 -9.27
C SER A 154 5.93 -13.64 -7.76
N ALA A 155 6.84 -14.24 -6.99
CA ALA A 155 6.80 -14.19 -5.53
C ALA A 155 8.20 -14.02 -4.93
N LEU A 156 8.34 -13.13 -3.94
CA LEU A 156 9.50 -13.03 -3.07
C LEU A 156 9.39 -14.08 -1.97
N ILE A 157 10.46 -14.81 -1.73
CA ILE A 157 10.54 -15.85 -0.70
C ILE A 157 11.67 -15.55 0.29
N GLU A 158 11.46 -15.92 1.55
CA GLU A 158 12.44 -15.68 2.61
C GLU A 158 13.77 -16.34 2.30
N LYS A 159 14.87 -15.70 2.71
CA LYS A 159 16.23 -16.20 2.55
C LYS A 159 16.39 -17.63 3.07
N SER A 160 15.90 -17.90 4.28
CA SER A 160 16.05 -19.20 4.94
C SER A 160 15.40 -20.35 4.14
N PHE A 161 14.25 -20.07 3.51
CA PHE A 161 13.53 -21.01 2.67
C PHE A 161 14.15 -21.11 1.27
N ALA A 162 14.57 -19.98 0.69
CA ALA A 162 15.25 -19.95 -0.60
C ALA A 162 16.52 -20.82 -0.60
N GLU A 163 17.33 -20.77 0.47
CA GLU A 163 18.52 -21.61 0.58
C GLU A 163 18.19 -23.12 0.63
N LYS A 164 17.06 -23.50 1.23
CA LYS A 164 16.57 -24.89 1.18
C LYS A 164 16.20 -25.30 -0.25
N LEU A 165 15.50 -24.44 -0.99
CA LEU A 165 15.16 -24.69 -2.40
C LEU A 165 16.41 -24.81 -3.26
N LYS A 166 17.35 -23.86 -3.15
CA LYS A 166 18.62 -23.88 -3.90
C LYS A 166 19.41 -25.15 -3.63
N LYS A 167 19.47 -25.59 -2.37
CA LYS A 167 20.15 -26.84 -1.99
C LYS A 167 19.48 -28.06 -2.61
N ALA A 168 18.16 -28.17 -2.52
CA ALA A 168 17.41 -29.30 -3.09
C ALA A 168 17.59 -29.38 -4.62
N VAL A 169 17.39 -28.25 -5.31
CA VAL A 169 17.58 -28.16 -6.78
C VAL A 169 19.03 -28.47 -7.18
N SER A 170 20.02 -27.92 -6.46
CA SER A 170 21.45 -28.15 -6.76
C SER A 170 21.90 -29.58 -6.48
N SER A 171 21.20 -30.30 -5.60
CA SER A 171 21.44 -31.71 -5.31
C SER A 171 20.83 -32.64 -6.37
N GLY A 172 20.14 -32.08 -7.37
CA GLY A 172 19.49 -32.83 -8.45
C GLY A 172 18.10 -33.33 -8.11
N GLU A 173 17.52 -32.89 -6.99
CA GLU A 173 16.16 -33.27 -6.61
C GLU A 173 15.12 -32.47 -7.41
N MET A 174 14.04 -33.15 -7.79
CA MET A 174 12.91 -32.47 -8.42
C MET A 174 12.05 -31.78 -7.37
N VAL A 175 12.11 -30.45 -7.37
CA VAL A 175 11.36 -29.60 -6.46
C VAL A 175 10.06 -29.17 -7.13
N ASN A 176 8.93 -29.72 -6.67
CA ASN A 176 7.60 -29.37 -7.17
C ASN A 176 6.91 -28.48 -6.16
N VAL A 177 6.35 -27.38 -6.64
CA VAL A 177 5.66 -26.38 -5.83
C VAL A 177 4.29 -26.06 -6.40
N ASN A 178 3.43 -25.48 -5.57
CA ASN A 178 2.17 -24.88 -5.97
C ASN A 178 2.15 -23.44 -5.45
N LEU A 179 2.13 -22.48 -6.36
CA LEU A 179 1.93 -21.07 -6.04
C LEU A 179 0.42 -20.80 -6.07
N ASP A 180 -0.13 -20.40 -4.94
CA ASP A 180 -1.55 -20.17 -4.72
C ASP A 180 -1.76 -18.72 -4.31
N TRP A 181 -2.43 -17.95 -5.17
CA TRP A 181 -2.71 -16.53 -4.93
C TRP A 181 -4.22 -16.28 -4.96
N ARG A 182 -5.01 -17.30 -4.65
CA ARG A 182 -6.47 -17.20 -4.50
C ARG A 182 -6.89 -16.29 -3.36
N GLU A 183 -6.13 -16.31 -2.27
CA GLU A 183 -6.40 -15.53 -1.04
C GLU A 183 -5.72 -14.15 -1.04
N SER A 184 -5.10 -13.72 -2.15
CA SER A 184 -4.38 -12.41 -2.23
C SER A 184 -5.26 -11.17 -2.06
N VAL A 185 -6.56 -11.39 -1.88
CA VAL A 185 -7.51 -10.39 -1.42
C VAL A 185 -8.22 -11.03 -0.23
N PRO A 186 -7.89 -10.64 1.01
CA PRO A 186 -8.68 -11.03 2.17
C PRO A 186 -10.14 -10.68 1.92
N HIS A 187 -11.03 -11.67 1.92
CA HIS A 187 -12.47 -11.46 1.76
C HIS A 187 -13.21 -12.06 2.98
N PRO A 188 -13.02 -11.49 4.19
CA PRO A 188 -13.70 -11.98 5.40
C PRO A 188 -15.23 -11.93 5.25
N ASP A 189 -15.71 -11.02 4.40
CA ASP A 189 -17.02 -11.01 3.76
C ASP A 189 -16.81 -10.81 2.24
N ASP A 190 -17.78 -11.10 1.38
CA ASP A 190 -17.66 -11.10 -0.11
C ASP A 190 -17.43 -9.68 -0.72
N ARG A 191 -16.61 -8.86 -0.07
CA ARG A 191 -16.29 -7.48 -0.40
C ARG A 191 -14.77 -7.34 -0.50
N VAL A 192 -14.34 -6.39 -1.31
CA VAL A 192 -12.92 -6.03 -1.46
C VAL A 192 -12.65 -4.75 -0.67
N GLU A 193 -11.84 -4.85 0.38
CA GLU A 193 -11.26 -3.69 1.04
C GLU A 193 -10.11 -3.14 0.21
N TYR A 194 -10.13 -1.83 -0.06
CA TYR A 194 -9.00 -1.17 -0.69
C TYR A 194 -8.82 0.25 -0.15
N GLU A 195 -7.58 0.72 -0.22
CA GLU A 195 -7.17 2.02 0.27
C GLU A 195 -6.48 2.84 -0.83
N LEU A 196 -6.56 4.17 -0.71
CA LEU A 196 -5.87 5.09 -1.61
C LEU A 196 -5.02 6.06 -0.80
N TRP A 197 -3.69 5.88 -0.88
CA TRP A 197 -2.71 6.80 -0.33
C TRP A 197 -2.44 7.94 -1.31
N THR A 198 -2.69 9.17 -0.88
CA THR A 198 -2.68 10.32 -1.78
C THR A 198 -2.27 11.64 -1.09
N SER A 199 -2.32 12.74 -1.84
CA SER A 199 -2.14 14.11 -1.36
C SER A 199 -3.09 15.03 -2.12
N SER A 200 -3.62 16.06 -1.46
CA SER A 200 -4.47 17.07 -2.10
C SER A 200 -3.68 18.17 -2.83
N ASN A 201 -2.35 18.09 -2.84
CA ASN A 201 -1.49 18.96 -3.65
C ASN A 201 -1.83 18.79 -5.16
N ASP A 202 -2.04 19.89 -5.87
CA ASP A 202 -2.31 19.93 -7.32
C ASP A 202 -1.21 20.64 -8.15
N GLU A 203 -0.10 21.08 -7.54
CA GLU A 203 0.98 21.84 -8.19
C GLU A 203 2.33 21.11 -8.30
N CYS A 204 2.41 19.83 -7.92
CA CYS A 204 3.64 19.03 -8.05
C CYS A 204 3.96 18.51 -9.48
N GLY A 205 3.49 19.23 -10.50
CA GLY A 205 3.68 18.90 -11.92
C GLY A 205 3.01 17.59 -12.35
N PHE A 206 3.67 16.84 -13.25
CA PHE A 206 3.11 15.64 -13.88
C PHE A 206 2.60 14.59 -12.88
N LYS A 207 3.23 14.46 -11.70
CA LYS A 207 2.78 13.51 -10.66
C LYS A 207 1.38 13.88 -10.13
N CYS A 208 1.14 15.17 -9.88
CA CYS A 208 -0.16 15.68 -9.45
C CYS A 208 -1.21 15.57 -10.57
N ASP A 209 -0.83 15.86 -11.82
CA ASP A 209 -1.73 15.71 -12.97
C ASP A 209 -2.21 14.26 -13.15
N MET A 210 -1.31 13.29 -13.01
CA MET A 210 -1.66 11.87 -13.06
C MET A 210 -2.62 11.48 -11.95
N LEU A 211 -2.36 11.92 -10.72
CA LEU A 211 -3.19 11.60 -9.57
C LEU A 211 -4.60 12.19 -9.70
N MET A 212 -4.70 13.47 -10.07
CA MET A 212 -5.99 14.13 -10.32
C MET A 212 -6.78 13.41 -11.42
N LYS A 213 -6.10 13.02 -12.50
CA LYS A 213 -6.71 12.24 -13.58
C LYS A 213 -7.23 10.89 -13.08
N TYR A 214 -6.43 10.15 -12.32
CA TYR A 214 -6.85 8.86 -11.75
C TYR A 214 -8.11 9.00 -10.90
N VAL A 215 -8.14 9.95 -9.95
CA VAL A 215 -9.29 10.16 -9.06
C VAL A 215 -10.55 10.51 -9.88
N LYS A 216 -10.40 11.35 -10.90
CA LYS A 216 -11.49 11.72 -11.81
C LYS A 216 -12.01 10.54 -12.63
N ASP A 217 -11.13 9.77 -13.24
CA ASP A 217 -11.48 8.67 -14.12
C ASP A 217 -12.06 7.48 -13.33
N PHE A 218 -11.53 7.21 -12.12
CA PHE A 218 -11.93 6.08 -11.28
C PHE A 218 -13.22 6.35 -10.48
N LYS A 219 -13.54 7.61 -10.18
CA LYS A 219 -14.73 8.02 -9.41
C LYS A 219 -16.00 7.24 -9.80
N GLY A 220 -16.33 7.17 -11.08
CA GLY A 220 -17.55 6.49 -11.54
C GLY A 220 -17.59 5.00 -11.17
N ALA A 221 -16.47 4.30 -11.38
CA ALA A 221 -16.34 2.89 -11.03
C ALA A 221 -16.38 2.69 -9.50
N ALA A 222 -15.64 3.49 -8.74
CA ALA A 222 -15.62 3.43 -7.29
C ALA A 222 -17.02 3.61 -6.68
N GLN A 223 -17.76 4.63 -7.13
CA GLN A 223 -19.11 4.87 -6.65
C GLN A 223 -20.08 3.72 -6.97
N ILE A 224 -19.95 3.07 -8.14
CA ILE A 224 -20.79 1.91 -8.51
C ILE A 224 -20.48 0.72 -7.59
N LEU A 225 -19.20 0.43 -7.37
CA LEU A 225 -18.75 -0.69 -6.53
C LEU A 225 -19.16 -0.49 -5.07
N GLU A 226 -18.94 0.70 -4.51
CA GLU A 226 -19.29 1.03 -3.13
C GLU A 226 -20.81 1.03 -2.91
N LYS A 227 -21.61 1.62 -3.81
CA LYS A 227 -23.07 1.60 -3.72
C LYS A 227 -23.65 0.19 -3.89
N GLY A 228 -22.96 -0.66 -4.66
CA GLY A 228 -23.28 -2.08 -4.81
C GLY A 228 -22.91 -2.93 -3.59
N GLY A 229 -22.14 -2.38 -2.65
CA GLY A 229 -21.65 -3.10 -1.48
C GLY A 229 -20.54 -4.10 -1.78
N TYR A 230 -19.92 -4.02 -2.97
CA TYR A 230 -18.84 -4.93 -3.39
C TYR A 230 -17.47 -4.52 -2.86
N THR A 231 -17.33 -3.28 -2.40
CA THR A 231 -16.07 -2.73 -1.91
C THR A 231 -16.24 -1.95 -0.62
N GLN A 232 -15.15 -1.88 0.15
CA GLN A 232 -15.02 -1.00 1.31
C GLN A 232 -13.76 -0.15 1.12
N PHE A 233 -13.97 1.11 0.75
CA PHE A 233 -12.93 2.07 0.43
C PHE A 233 -12.52 2.89 1.66
N THR A 234 -11.21 3.17 1.81
CA THR A 234 -10.68 4.14 2.80
C THR A 234 -9.61 5.05 2.16
N PRO A 235 -9.78 6.38 2.16
CA PRO A 235 -8.75 7.32 1.70
C PRO A 235 -7.71 7.58 2.79
N HIS A 236 -6.44 7.65 2.39
CA HIS A 236 -5.32 8.01 3.26
C HIS A 236 -4.49 9.14 2.67
N TYR A 237 -3.92 9.98 3.54
CA TYR A 237 -3.10 11.13 3.14
C TYR A 237 -1.73 11.06 3.77
N ILE A 238 -0.71 11.14 2.92
CA ILE A 238 0.67 11.11 3.37
C ILE A 238 0.95 12.37 4.19
N THR A 239 1.48 12.18 5.39
CA THR A 239 1.89 13.27 6.27
C THR A 239 3.32 13.07 6.74
N TRP A 240 4.04 14.17 6.81
CA TRP A 240 5.41 14.23 7.30
C TRP A 240 5.42 14.87 8.69
N TYR A 241 6.57 14.86 9.35
CA TYR A 241 6.76 15.59 10.58
C TYR A 241 8.05 16.40 10.51
N CYS A 242 8.07 17.47 11.29
CA CYS A 242 9.23 18.30 11.48
C CYS A 242 9.91 17.91 12.79
N PRO A 243 11.21 17.55 12.78
CA PRO A 243 11.91 17.16 14.00
C PRO A 243 11.87 18.29 15.04
N GLN A 244 11.76 17.93 16.32
CA GLN A 244 11.57 18.89 17.42
C GLN A 244 12.61 20.03 17.42
N ALA A 245 13.85 19.73 17.08
CA ALA A 245 14.95 20.70 16.99
C ALA A 245 14.70 21.84 15.97
N PHE A 246 13.84 21.64 14.98
CA PHE A 246 13.56 22.58 13.90
C PHE A 246 12.17 23.23 13.99
N THR A 247 11.39 22.95 15.03
CA THR A 247 10.02 23.47 15.22
C THR A 247 9.91 25.00 15.16
N VAL A 248 10.96 25.70 15.58
CA VAL A 248 11.00 27.17 15.56
C VAL A 248 11.41 27.77 14.22
N SER A 249 11.92 26.94 13.29
CA SER A 249 12.40 27.38 11.97
C SER A 249 11.25 27.91 11.10
N LYS A 250 11.58 28.81 10.16
CA LYS A 250 10.60 29.36 9.23
C LYS A 250 9.95 28.27 8.39
N GLN A 251 10.75 27.32 7.92
CA GLN A 251 10.33 26.19 7.09
C GLN A 251 9.34 25.30 7.83
N CYS A 252 9.63 24.93 9.08
CA CYS A 252 8.71 24.11 9.86
C CYS A 252 7.38 24.82 10.12
N LYS A 253 7.42 26.11 10.45
CA LYS A 253 6.22 26.91 10.68
C LYS A 253 5.39 27.15 9.41
N SER A 254 6.03 27.22 8.24
CA SER A 254 5.33 27.40 6.98
C SER A 254 4.71 26.09 6.51
N GLN A 255 5.40 24.97 6.64
CA GLN A 255 4.99 23.71 6.01
C GLN A 255 4.16 22.78 6.91
N CYS A 256 4.00 23.11 8.19
CA CYS A 256 3.38 22.23 9.17
C CYS A 256 2.26 22.89 9.97
N ILE A 257 1.36 22.04 10.48
CA ILE A 257 0.36 22.37 11.50
C ILE A 257 0.68 21.62 12.81
N ASN A 258 -0.09 21.91 13.87
CA ASN A 258 0.06 21.33 15.21
C ASN A 258 1.53 21.35 15.69
N HIS A 259 2.18 22.51 15.55
CA HIS A 259 3.56 22.73 16.01
C HIS A 259 4.62 21.78 15.39
N GLY A 260 4.48 21.45 14.11
CA GLY A 260 5.45 20.62 13.39
C GLY A 260 5.14 19.12 13.41
N ARG A 261 4.02 18.72 14.03
CA ARG A 261 3.63 17.30 14.09
C ARG A 261 3.17 16.76 12.74
N TYR A 262 2.47 17.58 11.95
CA TYR A 262 1.92 17.17 10.66
C TYR A 262 2.30 18.20 9.60
N CYS A 263 2.99 17.72 8.57
CA CYS A 263 3.60 18.54 7.53
C CYS A 263 3.32 17.97 6.14
N ALA A 264 3.42 18.82 5.13
CA ALA A 264 3.50 18.42 3.73
C ALA A 264 4.67 19.13 3.05
N PRO A 265 5.23 18.57 1.97
CA PRO A 265 6.16 19.30 1.13
C PRO A 265 5.48 20.56 0.56
N ASP A 266 6.30 21.57 0.31
CA ASP A 266 5.87 22.79 -0.35
C ASP A 266 5.32 22.46 -1.76
N PRO A 267 4.10 22.91 -2.13
CA PRO A 267 3.41 22.42 -3.32
C PRO A 267 4.19 22.69 -4.62
N GLU A 268 4.73 23.91 -4.73
CA GLU A 268 5.52 24.40 -5.85
C GLU A 268 7.03 24.16 -5.68
N GLN A 269 7.46 23.57 -4.56
CA GLN A 269 8.86 23.47 -4.14
C GLN A 269 9.56 24.83 -4.03
N ASP A 270 8.80 25.89 -3.73
CA ASP A 270 9.26 27.27 -3.62
C ASP A 270 8.72 27.93 -2.35
N PHE A 271 9.52 27.92 -1.28
CA PHE A 271 9.19 28.55 0.00
C PHE A 271 9.01 30.08 -0.03
N SER A 272 9.15 30.73 -1.19
CA SER A 272 9.06 32.19 -1.33
C SER A 272 7.73 32.68 -1.90
N SER A 273 6.97 31.81 -2.58
CA SER A 273 5.74 32.19 -3.26
C SER A 273 4.76 31.02 -3.34
N GLY A 274 3.47 31.30 -3.55
CA GLY A 274 2.47 30.24 -3.67
C GLY A 274 1.85 29.83 -2.34
N TYR A 275 1.39 28.59 -2.28
CA TYR A 275 0.80 27.99 -1.09
C TYR A 275 1.87 27.31 -0.23
N ASP A 276 1.56 27.15 1.04
CA ASP A 276 2.44 26.44 1.95
C ASP A 276 2.00 24.97 2.10
N GLY A 277 2.94 24.09 2.47
CA GLY A 277 2.64 22.72 2.86
C GLY A 277 1.60 22.63 3.98
N LYS A 278 1.51 23.61 4.90
CA LYS A 278 0.45 23.64 5.92
C LYS A 278 -0.95 23.72 5.28
N ASP A 279 -1.10 24.42 4.16
CA ASP A 279 -2.38 24.55 3.46
C ASP A 279 -2.79 23.20 2.88
N VAL A 280 -1.82 22.44 2.34
CA VAL A 280 -2.03 21.04 1.90
C VAL A 280 -2.43 20.14 3.06
N VAL A 281 -1.77 20.24 4.21
CA VAL A 281 -2.15 19.42 5.38
C VAL A 281 -3.56 19.75 5.86
N ILE A 282 -3.94 21.03 5.84
CA ILE A 282 -5.30 21.46 6.22
C ILE A 282 -6.35 20.89 5.27
N GLU A 283 -6.09 20.86 3.95
CA GLU A 283 -7.01 20.28 2.99
C GLU A 283 -7.02 18.74 3.04
N ASN A 284 -5.87 18.07 3.25
CA ASN A 284 -5.81 16.64 3.51
C ASN A 284 -6.68 16.25 4.71
N LEU A 285 -6.52 16.98 5.83
CA LEU A 285 -7.35 16.82 7.03
C LEU A 285 -8.84 17.06 6.74
N ARG A 286 -9.17 18.07 5.93
CA ARG A 286 -10.55 18.34 5.51
C ARG A 286 -11.13 17.18 4.71
N GLN A 287 -10.38 16.63 3.76
CA GLN A 287 -10.80 15.50 2.93
C GLN A 287 -11.04 14.22 3.77
N LEU A 288 -10.16 13.93 4.73
CA LEU A 288 -10.37 12.86 5.71
C LEU A 288 -11.65 13.08 6.54
N CYS A 289 -11.88 14.29 7.00
CA CYS A 289 -13.09 14.63 7.76
C CYS A 289 -14.38 14.59 6.91
N VAL A 290 -14.31 14.97 5.63
CA VAL A 290 -15.40 14.77 4.68
C VAL A 290 -15.73 13.28 4.56
N PHE A 291 -14.72 12.42 4.40
CA PHE A 291 -14.92 10.97 4.35
C PHE A 291 -15.58 10.45 5.63
N LYS A 292 -15.06 10.84 6.80
CA LYS A 292 -15.59 10.41 8.11
C LYS A 292 -17.06 10.81 8.29
N VAL A 293 -17.41 12.06 7.97
CA VAL A 293 -18.79 12.55 8.05
C VAL A 293 -19.70 11.88 7.01
N ALA A 294 -19.21 11.66 5.79
CA ALA A 294 -19.95 10.94 4.76
C ALA A 294 -20.21 9.48 5.16
N ASN A 295 -19.24 8.83 5.78
CA ASN A 295 -19.35 7.47 6.29
C ASN A 295 -20.37 7.35 7.44
N GLU A 296 -20.42 8.32 8.37
CA GLU A 296 -21.49 8.38 9.39
C GLU A 296 -22.89 8.40 8.78
N THR A 297 -23.04 9.02 7.59
CA THR A 297 -24.30 9.06 6.84
C THR A 297 -24.53 7.85 5.93
N LYS A 298 -23.65 6.83 6.00
CA LYS A 298 -23.64 5.63 5.14
C LYS A 298 -23.52 5.94 3.65
N LYS A 299 -22.79 7.00 3.31
CA LYS A 299 -22.52 7.40 1.93
C LYS A 299 -21.04 7.74 1.71
N PRO A 300 -20.10 6.82 2.03
CA PRO A 300 -18.67 7.07 1.90
C PRO A 300 -18.26 7.54 0.49
N TRP A 301 -18.96 7.07 -0.54
CA TRP A 301 -18.74 7.45 -1.94
C TRP A 301 -18.91 8.95 -2.28
N VAL A 302 -19.49 9.74 -1.36
CA VAL A 302 -19.58 11.22 -1.49
C VAL A 302 -18.20 11.86 -1.37
N TRP A 303 -17.23 11.19 -0.75
CA TRP A 303 -15.84 11.64 -0.75
C TRP A 303 -15.30 11.81 -2.18
N TRP A 304 -15.59 10.86 -3.10
CA TRP A 304 -15.22 10.99 -4.51
C TRP A 304 -15.82 12.22 -5.17
N ASP A 305 -17.04 12.61 -4.79
CA ASP A 305 -17.66 13.85 -5.26
C ASP A 305 -16.91 15.07 -4.74
N TYR A 306 -16.58 15.09 -3.45
CA TYR A 306 -15.86 16.21 -2.85
C TYR A 306 -14.49 16.42 -3.47
N VAL A 307 -13.64 15.38 -3.53
CA VAL A 307 -12.26 15.54 -4.00
C VAL A 307 -12.20 15.92 -5.49
N THR A 308 -13.11 15.39 -6.31
CA THR A 308 -13.16 15.76 -7.74
C THR A 308 -13.70 17.17 -7.94
N ASP A 309 -14.73 17.58 -7.21
CA ASP A 309 -15.26 18.94 -7.31
C ASP A 309 -14.28 19.97 -6.73
N PHE A 310 -13.57 19.64 -5.65
CA PHE A 310 -12.56 20.49 -5.05
C PHE A 310 -11.40 20.73 -6.02
N GLN A 311 -10.85 19.69 -6.64
CA GLN A 311 -9.79 19.82 -7.66
C GLN A 311 -10.20 20.71 -8.83
N ILE A 312 -11.47 20.66 -9.25
CA ILE A 312 -11.97 21.48 -10.37
C ILE A 312 -12.23 22.93 -9.95
N ARG A 313 -12.80 23.14 -8.75
CA ARG A 313 -13.31 24.46 -8.34
C ARG A 313 -12.33 25.27 -7.51
N CYS A 314 -11.39 24.62 -6.84
CA CYS A 314 -10.46 25.21 -5.88
C CYS A 314 -8.98 25.07 -6.26
N PRO A 315 -8.57 25.27 -7.54
CA PRO A 315 -7.19 25.04 -7.94
C PRO A 315 -6.22 26.07 -7.32
N MET A 316 -5.01 25.62 -6.97
CA MET A 316 -3.96 26.50 -6.45
C MET A 316 -3.54 27.57 -7.48
N LYS A 317 -3.43 27.21 -8.76
CA LYS A 317 -3.20 28.14 -9.89
C LYS A 317 -4.13 29.37 -9.91
N GLU A 318 -5.37 29.21 -9.48
CA GLU A 318 -6.35 30.31 -9.43
C GLU A 318 -6.45 30.97 -8.06
N LYS A 319 -5.58 30.60 -7.11
CA LYS A 319 -5.58 31.07 -5.71
C LYS A 319 -6.89 30.78 -4.97
N LYS A 320 -7.54 29.66 -5.34
CA LYS A 320 -8.81 29.21 -4.73
C LYS A 320 -8.64 28.06 -3.75
N TYR A 321 -7.41 27.62 -3.52
CA TYR A 321 -7.09 26.56 -2.57
C TYR A 321 -7.20 27.07 -1.13
N ASN A 322 -8.42 27.18 -0.61
CA ASN A 322 -8.67 27.77 0.69
C ASN A 322 -10.00 27.26 1.30
N LYS A 323 -10.22 27.60 2.58
CA LYS A 323 -11.41 27.20 3.33
C LYS A 323 -12.71 27.65 2.67
N GLU A 324 -12.75 28.86 2.13
CA GLU A 324 -13.98 29.44 1.56
C GLU A 324 -14.44 28.65 0.33
N CYS A 325 -13.51 28.28 -0.54
CA CYS A 325 -13.80 27.45 -1.69
C CYS A 325 -14.23 26.03 -1.26
N ALA A 326 -13.48 25.43 -0.32
CA ALA A 326 -13.80 24.12 0.24
C ALA A 326 -15.22 24.07 0.85
N ASP A 327 -15.59 25.09 1.63
CA ASP A 327 -16.91 25.23 2.24
C ASP A 327 -18.01 25.36 1.16
N GLY A 328 -17.70 26.01 0.03
CA GLY A 328 -18.58 26.07 -1.13
C GLY A 328 -18.85 24.69 -1.74
N VAL A 329 -17.82 23.85 -1.87
CA VAL A 329 -17.95 22.46 -2.35
C VAL A 329 -18.76 21.63 -1.35
N ILE A 330 -18.41 21.67 -0.06
CA ILE A 330 -19.11 20.97 1.04
C ILE A 330 -20.61 21.27 1.00
N LYS A 331 -20.98 22.56 0.92
CA LYS A 331 -22.38 23.00 0.86
C LYS A 331 -23.08 22.50 -0.40
N SER A 332 -22.41 22.52 -1.55
CA SER A 332 -22.99 22.03 -2.81
C SER A 332 -23.28 20.52 -2.80
N LEU A 333 -22.57 19.76 -1.97
CA LEU A 333 -22.79 18.33 -1.75
C LEU A 333 -23.76 18.01 -0.60
N GLY A 334 -24.27 19.04 0.08
CA GLY A 334 -25.22 18.87 1.19
C GLY A 334 -24.61 18.27 2.46
N LEU A 335 -23.29 18.38 2.64
CA LEU A 335 -22.59 17.91 3.84
C LEU A 335 -22.66 18.93 4.98
N ASP A 336 -22.67 18.47 6.24
CA ASP A 336 -22.71 19.35 7.41
C ASP A 336 -21.32 19.92 7.72
N SER A 337 -21.09 21.17 7.30
CA SER A 337 -19.84 21.89 7.55
C SER A 337 -19.44 21.92 9.03
N ARG A 338 -20.40 21.96 9.97
CA ARG A 338 -20.09 22.01 11.40
C ARG A 338 -19.52 20.70 11.91
N LYS A 339 -19.99 19.57 11.39
CA LYS A 339 -19.43 18.25 11.71
C LYS A 339 -18.01 18.11 11.17
N ILE A 340 -17.77 18.61 9.95
CA ILE A 340 -16.45 18.59 9.32
C ILE A 340 -15.48 19.46 10.12
N GLU A 341 -15.84 20.71 10.44
CA GLU A 341 -15.02 21.61 11.27
C GLU A 341 -14.73 21.01 12.66
N LYS A 342 -15.72 20.37 13.29
CA LYS A 342 -15.53 19.66 14.56
C LYS A 342 -14.55 18.50 14.42
N CYS A 343 -14.59 17.76 13.32
CA CYS A 343 -13.66 16.67 13.05
C CYS A 343 -12.23 17.20 12.83
N MET A 344 -12.08 18.33 12.12
CA MET A 344 -10.77 18.92 11.85
C MET A 344 -10.10 19.42 13.12
N GLY A 345 -10.88 19.95 14.09
CA GLY A 345 -10.31 20.52 15.31
C GLY A 345 -9.52 21.81 15.04
N ASP A 346 -8.64 22.19 15.97
CA ASP A 346 -7.77 23.36 15.81
C ASP A 346 -6.41 22.95 15.21
N PRO A 347 -6.10 23.34 13.96
CA PRO A 347 -4.81 23.03 13.34
C PRO A 347 -3.64 23.79 13.98
N ASN A 348 -3.89 24.84 14.77
CA ASN A 348 -2.83 25.60 15.43
C ASN A 348 -2.54 25.12 16.86
N ALA A 349 -3.31 24.18 17.39
CA ALA A 349 -3.13 23.70 18.74
C ALA A 349 -1.83 22.89 18.88
N ASP A 350 -1.13 23.06 20.01
CA ASP A 350 0.08 22.29 20.35
C ASP A 350 -0.29 20.91 20.93
N GLU A 351 -1.13 20.17 20.22
CA GLU A 351 -1.60 18.83 20.60
C GLU A 351 -1.72 17.92 19.38
N ASP A 352 -1.87 16.62 19.62
CA ASP A 352 -2.08 15.65 18.56
C ASP A 352 -3.48 15.82 17.96
N ASN A 353 -3.56 15.95 16.64
CA ASN A 353 -4.81 15.85 15.92
C ASN A 353 -5.18 14.36 15.75
N PRO A 354 -6.30 13.87 16.32
CA PRO A 354 -6.62 12.45 16.27
C PRO A 354 -6.71 11.87 14.85
N VAL A 355 -7.22 12.64 13.89
CA VAL A 355 -7.37 12.19 12.49
C VAL A 355 -6.00 12.04 11.82
N LEU A 356 -5.13 13.04 11.93
CA LEU A 356 -3.79 12.95 11.33
C LEU A 356 -2.86 12.01 12.10
N LYS A 357 -3.14 11.77 13.39
CA LYS A 357 -2.41 10.78 14.18
C LYS A 357 -2.70 9.36 13.68
N GLU A 358 -3.96 9.05 13.38
CA GLU A 358 -4.36 7.79 12.74
C GLU A 358 -3.62 7.61 11.40
N GLU A 359 -3.49 8.66 10.59
CA GLU A 359 -2.73 8.61 9.33
C GLU A 359 -1.24 8.33 9.55
N GLN A 360 -0.58 8.95 10.53
CA GLN A 360 0.82 8.66 10.85
C GLN A 360 1.02 7.22 11.31
N ASP A 361 0.11 6.69 12.12
CA ASP A 361 0.19 5.32 12.63
C ASP A 361 -0.05 4.29 11.50
N ALA A 362 -0.98 4.58 10.58
CA ALA A 362 -1.17 3.80 9.36
C ALA A 362 0.06 3.88 8.44
N GLN A 363 0.61 5.08 8.23
CA GLN A 363 1.75 5.34 7.37
C GLN A 363 3.03 4.68 7.88
N ALA A 364 3.26 4.65 9.20
CA ALA A 364 4.39 3.94 9.81
C ALA A 364 4.38 2.45 9.46
N SER A 365 3.20 1.89 9.20
CA SER A 365 3.05 0.51 8.79
C SER A 365 3.29 0.30 7.29
N LEU A 366 3.08 1.34 6.47
CA LEU A 366 3.36 1.36 5.03
C LEU A 366 4.86 1.56 4.74
N PHE A 367 5.53 2.48 5.44
CA PHE A 367 6.96 2.80 5.20
C PHE A 367 7.97 1.84 5.84
N ILE A 368 7.51 0.79 6.52
CA ILE A 368 8.37 -0.38 6.81
C ILE A 368 8.73 -1.13 5.50
N PHE A 369 8.10 -0.77 4.38
CA PHE A 369 8.21 -1.46 3.08
C PHE A 369 8.85 -0.64 1.94
N LEU A 370 9.52 0.50 2.22
CA LEU A 370 10.31 1.24 1.22
C LEU A 370 11.79 1.32 1.57
#